data_AF-A0A2V8K2D1-F1
#
_entry.id   AF-A0A2V8K2D1-F1
#
_cell.length_a   1.000
_cell.length_b   1.000
_cell.length_c   1.000
_cell.angle_alpha   90.00
_cell.angle_beta   90.00
_cell.angle_gamma   90.00
#
_symmetry.space_group_name_H-M   'P 1'
#
loop_
_entity.id
_entity.type
_entity.pdbx_description
1 polymer ?
#
loop_
_entity_poly.entity_id
_entity_poly.type
_entity_poly.pdbx_seq_one_letter_code
_entity_poly.pdbx_strand_id
1 'polypeptide(L)'
;MPVDERVVLRQIAEDDHEELSALIERNRSYLREWLPWLDNSNGIHDTARFIGRSLEQAADDNGLTFVIVCDDLLVGVIGQHYLDSLNRKTELGYWLDAAHQ
;
A
#
# COMPACT_ATOMS: atom_id res chain seq x y z
N MET A 1 6.13 -9.76 8.27
CA MET A 1 7.33 -10.39 7.68
C MET A 1 8.49 -9.42 7.86
N PRO A 2 9.46 -9.72 8.74
CA PRO A 2 10.64 -8.87 8.90
C PRO A 2 11.48 -8.90 7.61
N VAL A 3 11.96 -7.73 7.19
CA VAL A 3 12.92 -7.57 6.07
C VAL A 3 14.32 -7.38 6.64
N ASP A 4 14.44 -6.52 7.65
CA ASP A 4 15.64 -6.31 8.45
C ASP A 4 15.28 -5.96 9.91
N GLU A 5 16.23 -5.41 10.68
CA GLU A 5 16.05 -5.05 12.09
C GLU A 5 15.05 -3.91 12.32
N ARG A 6 14.80 -3.07 11.30
CA ARG A 6 13.99 -1.85 11.40
C ARG A 6 12.75 -1.89 10.50
N VAL A 7 12.79 -2.70 9.44
CA VAL A 7 11.78 -2.75 8.40
C VAL A 7 10.98 -4.06 8.45
N VAL A 8 9.66 -3.92 8.51
CA VAL A 8 8.70 -5.02 8.50
C VAL A 8 7.65 -4.79 7.43
N LEU A 9 7.39 -5.81 6.61
CA LEU A 9 6.22 -5.86 5.75
C LEU A 9 5.08 -6.52 6.51
N ARG A 10 4.04 -5.76 6.83
CA ARG A 10 2.84 -6.28 7.49
C ARG A 10 1.70 -6.30 6.49
N GLN A 11 0.92 -7.38 6.47
CA GLN A 11 -0.26 -7.41 5.61
C GLN A 11 -1.19 -6.26 6.00
N ILE A 12 -1.70 -5.55 4.99
CA ILE A 12 -2.61 -4.43 5.23
C ILE A 12 -3.87 -4.93 5.94
N ALA A 13 -4.37 -4.14 6.88
CA ALA A 13 -5.56 -4.44 7.68
C ALA A 13 -6.54 -3.27 7.63
N GLU A 14 -7.81 -3.53 7.94
CA GLU A 14 -8.85 -2.48 7.98
C GLU A 14 -8.46 -1.32 8.89
N ASP A 15 -7.84 -1.60 10.03
CA ASP A 15 -7.40 -0.60 11.02
C ASP A 15 -6.32 0.37 10.49
N ASP A 16 -5.67 0.06 9.36
CA ASP A 16 -4.63 0.91 8.77
C ASP A 16 -5.21 2.13 8.03
N HIS A 17 -6.53 2.21 7.83
CA HIS A 17 -7.16 3.22 6.98
C HIS A 17 -6.88 4.66 7.42
N GLU A 18 -6.86 4.95 8.72
CA GLU A 18 -6.58 6.29 9.24
C GLU A 18 -5.11 6.68 9.01
N GLU A 19 -4.18 5.83 9.44
CA GLU A 19 -2.74 6.08 9.34
C GLU A 19 -2.29 6.18 7.88
N LEU A 20 -2.76 5.26 7.03
CA LEU A 20 -2.44 5.25 5.60
C LEU A 20 -3.02 6.48 4.88
N SER A 21 -4.25 6.89 5.22
CA SER A 21 -4.85 8.08 4.61
C SER A 21 -4.08 9.35 4.98
N ALA A 22 -3.69 9.49 6.25
CA ALA A 22 -2.86 10.59 6.71
C ALA A 22 -1.48 10.60 6.04
N LEU A 23 -0.87 9.42 5.86
CA LEU A 23 0.40 9.28 5.15
C LEU A 23 0.29 9.73 3.69
N ILE A 24 -0.75 9.27 2.98
CA ILE A 24 -1.02 9.65 1.59
C ILE A 24 -1.21 11.16 1.48
N GLU A 25 -2.00 11.76 2.38
CA GLU A 25 -2.29 13.19 2.32
C GLU A 25 -1.03 14.03 2.55
N ARG A 26 -0.20 13.65 3.54
CA ARG A 26 1.10 14.29 3.78
C ARG A 26 2.02 14.23 2.56
N ASN A 27 1.94 13.16 1.78
CA ASN A 27 2.78 12.91 0.62
C ASN A 27 2.12 13.26 -0.71
N ARG A 28 0.89 13.77 -0.72
CA ARG A 28 0.10 13.94 -1.95
C ARG A 28 0.82 14.76 -3.02
N SER A 29 1.44 15.86 -2.61
CA SER A 29 2.21 16.72 -3.52
C SER A 29 3.42 16.02 -4.15
N TYR A 30 4.02 15.08 -3.44
CA TYR A 30 5.17 14.31 -3.91
C TYR A 30 4.70 13.12 -4.77
N LEU A 31 3.74 12.35 -4.26
CA LEU A 31 3.25 11.14 -4.91
C LEU A 31 2.51 11.41 -6.21
N ARG A 32 1.90 12.58 -6.39
CA ARG A 32 1.18 12.92 -7.63
C ARG A 32 2.06 12.94 -8.89
N GLU A 33 3.37 13.09 -8.74
CA GLU A 33 4.30 12.98 -9.87
C GLU A 33 4.34 11.56 -10.45
N TRP A 34 4.06 10.55 -9.62
CA TRP A 34 4.17 9.13 -9.95
C TRP A 34 2.82 8.39 -9.97
N LEU A 35 1.82 8.90 -9.23
CA LEU A 35 0.51 8.29 -9.02
C LEU A 35 -0.61 9.26 -9.46
N PRO A 36 -0.89 9.38 -10.78
CA PRO A 36 -1.85 10.36 -11.32
C PRO A 36 -3.28 10.18 -10.79
N TRP A 37 -3.61 8.98 -10.33
CA TRP A 37 -4.93 8.66 -9.78
C TRP A 37 -5.19 9.31 -8.41
N LEU A 38 -4.16 9.79 -7.70
CA LEU A 38 -4.31 10.45 -6.40
C LEU A 38 -5.17 11.72 -6.49
N ASP A 39 -5.08 12.46 -7.59
CA ASP A 39 -5.85 13.69 -7.80
C ASP A 39 -7.38 13.44 -7.85
N ASN A 40 -7.80 12.19 -8.10
CA ASN A 40 -9.20 11.77 -8.12
C ASN A 40 -9.62 10.99 -6.86
N SER A 41 -8.74 10.87 -5.85
CA SER A 41 -8.98 10.10 -4.62
C SER A 41 -9.47 11.01 -3.48
N ASN A 42 -10.64 10.69 -2.92
CA ASN A 42 -11.34 11.42 -1.85
C ASN A 42 -10.91 10.99 -0.44
N GLY A 43 -9.60 10.94 -0.20
CA GLY A 43 -9.05 10.75 1.14
C GLY A 43 -9.44 9.42 1.79
N ILE A 44 -9.89 9.46 3.05
CA ILE A 44 -10.07 8.29 3.92
C ILE A 44 -11.01 7.21 3.36
N HIS A 45 -12.08 7.60 2.65
CA HIS A 45 -13.03 6.64 2.09
C HIS A 45 -12.40 5.82 0.96
N ASP A 46 -11.63 6.45 0.09
CA ASP A 46 -10.95 5.74 -1.01
C ASP A 46 -9.78 4.90 -0.49
N THR A 47 -9.11 5.33 0.59
CA THR A 47 -8.15 4.50 1.33
C THR A 47 -8.82 3.25 1.91
N ALA A 48 -9.94 3.39 2.60
CA ALA A 48 -10.69 2.26 3.15
C ALA A 48 -11.16 1.29 2.05
N ARG A 49 -11.66 1.82 0.93
CA ARG A 49 -12.04 1.01 -0.25
C ARG A 49 -10.83 0.28 -0.87
N PHE A 50 -9.66 0.93 -0.90
CA PHE A 50 -8.43 0.27 -1.34
C PHE A 50 -8.07 -0.90 -0.43
N ILE A 51 -8.09 -0.68 0.89
CA ILE A 51 -7.81 -1.73 1.89
C ILE A 51 -8.78 -2.91 1.74
N GLY A 52 -10.09 -2.64 1.65
CA GLY A 52 -11.09 -3.68 1.46
C GLY A 52 -10.84 -4.53 0.21
N ARG A 53 -10.53 -3.89 -0.93
CA ARG A 53 -10.17 -4.60 -2.16
C ARG A 53 -8.89 -5.42 -2.03
N SER A 54 -7.88 -4.89 -1.34
CA SER A 54 -6.64 -5.62 -1.06
C SER A 54 -6.86 -6.85 -0.19
N LEU A 55 -7.79 -6.79 0.77
CA LEU A 55 -8.16 -7.93 1.62
C LEU A 55 -8.96 -8.98 0.84
N GLU A 56 -9.92 -8.56 0.00
CA GLU A 56 -10.65 -9.46 -0.91
C GLU A 56 -9.68 -10.17 -1.86
N GLN A 57 -8.75 -9.44 -2.46
CA GLN A 57 -7.75 -9.99 -3.38
C GLN A 57 -6.84 -11.02 -2.70
N ALA A 58 -6.49 -10.80 -1.43
CA ALA A 58 -5.73 -11.75 -0.63
C ALA A 58 -6.54 -13.01 -0.33
N ALA A 59 -7.84 -12.89 -0.04
CA ALA A 59 -8.73 -14.02 0.20
C ALA A 59 -8.94 -14.88 -1.07
N ASP A 60 -8.89 -14.25 -2.24
CA ASP A 60 -9.02 -14.90 -3.55
C ASP A 60 -7.70 -15.46 -4.12
N ASP A 61 -6.61 -15.46 -3.32
CA ASP A 61 -5.26 -15.87 -3.75
C ASP A 61 -4.77 -15.12 -5.02
N ASN A 62 -5.26 -13.90 -5.26
CA ASN A 62 -5.04 -13.15 -6.50
C ASN A 62 -4.08 -11.95 -6.31
N GLY A 63 -3.32 -11.93 -5.22
CA GLY A 63 -2.34 -10.90 -4.92
C GLY A 63 -2.35 -10.51 -3.45
N LEU A 64 -1.26 -9.92 -2.99
CA LEU A 64 -1.10 -9.48 -1.61
C LEU A 64 -0.67 -8.02 -1.58
N THR A 65 -1.20 -7.28 -0.62
CA THR A 65 -0.79 -5.92 -0.30
C THR A 65 -0.26 -5.86 1.12
N PHE A 66 0.88 -5.20 1.27
CA PHE A 66 1.56 -5.00 2.54
C PHE A 66 1.78 -3.51 2.78
N VAL A 67 1.66 -3.10 4.03
CA VAL A 67 2.21 -1.84 4.51
C VAL A 67 3.69 -2.03 4.84
N ILE A 68 4.49 -1.02 4.53
CA ILE A 68 5.91 -0.95 4.87
C ILE A 68 6.01 -0.21 6.19
N VAL A 69 6.49 -0.89 7.22
CA VAL A 69 6.69 -0.32 8.56
C VAL A 69 8.18 -0.17 8.81
N CYS A 70 8.64 1.02 9.18
CA CYS A 70 10.02 1.32 9.54
C CYS A 70 10.04 1.97 10.92
N ASP A 71 10.78 1.39 11.88
CA ASP A 71 10.82 1.86 13.28
C ASP A 71 9.40 2.11 13.87
N ASP A 72 8.51 1.14 13.70
CA ASP A 72 7.10 1.18 14.13
C ASP A 72 6.21 2.25 13.43
N LEU A 73 6.71 2.90 12.39
CA LEU A 73 5.95 3.88 11.60
C LEU A 73 5.55 3.33 10.23
N LEU A 74 4.31 3.54 9.81
CA LEU A 74 3.88 3.25 8.44
C LEU A 74 4.53 4.26 7.49
N VAL A 75 5.38 3.77 6.60
CA VAL A 75 6.18 4.59 5.67
C VAL A 75 5.88 4.30 4.20
N GLY A 76 4.98 3.38 3.89
CA GLY A 76 4.59 3.13 2.50
C GLY A 76 3.76 1.88 2.31
N VAL A 77 3.55 1.53 1.05
CA VAL A 77 2.79 0.35 0.63
C VAL A 77 3.56 -0.36 -0.48
N ILE A 78 3.54 -1.69 -0.44
CA ILE A 78 4.00 -2.56 -1.52
C ILE A 78 2.97 -3.65 -1.76
N GLY A 79 2.63 -3.93 -3.01
CA GLY A 79 1.65 -4.96 -3.32
C GLY A 79 1.68 -5.43 -4.75
N GLN A 80 1.01 -6.55 -4.97
CA GLN A 80 0.76 -7.13 -6.28
C GLN A 80 -0.58 -6.62 -6.79
N HIS A 81 -0.60 -6.04 -8.00
CA HIS A 81 -1.84 -5.57 -8.61
C HIS A 81 -2.74 -6.72 -9.09
N TYR A 82 -2.15 -7.84 -9.51
CA TYR A 82 -2.84 -9.09 -9.85
C TYR A 82 -1.83 -10.25 -9.88
N LEU A 83 -2.32 -11.50 -9.78
CA LEU A 83 -1.52 -12.70 -9.97
C LEU A 83 -2.03 -13.50 -11.17
N ASP A 84 -1.26 -13.51 -12.26
CA ASP A 84 -1.47 -14.45 -13.35
C ASP A 84 -0.71 -15.74 -13.04
N SER A 85 -1.40 -16.67 -12.38
CA SER A 85 -0.85 -17.94 -11.94
C SER A 85 -0.46 -18.87 -13.10
N LEU A 86 -1.17 -18.78 -14.23
CA LEU A 86 -0.90 -19.58 -15.43
C LEU A 86 0.44 -19.18 -16.06
N ASN A 87 0.68 -17.88 -16.18
CA ASN A 87 1.91 -17.34 -16.77
C ASN A 87 2.99 -17.00 -15.73
N ARG A 88 2.73 -17.25 -14.44
CA ARG A 88 3.59 -16.88 -13.31
C ARG A 88 4.02 -15.41 -13.36
N LYS A 89 3.07 -14.52 -13.69
CA LYS A 89 3.31 -13.09 -13.85
C LYS A 89 2.54 -12.30 -12.80
N THR A 90 3.17 -11.25 -12.29
CA THR A 90 2.52 -10.25 -11.45
C THR A 90 3.08 -8.87 -11.76
N GLU A 91 2.36 -7.83 -11.37
CA GLU A 91 2.82 -6.45 -11.42
C GLU A 91 2.95 -5.93 -9.99
N LEU A 92 4.14 -5.47 -9.64
CA LEU A 92 4.41 -4.89 -8.33
C LEU A 92 4.20 -3.38 -8.39
N GLY A 93 3.37 -2.88 -7.49
CA GLY A 93 3.25 -1.47 -7.16
C GLY A 93 3.85 -1.20 -5.80
N TYR A 94 4.63 -0.13 -5.68
CA TYR A 94 5.09 0.35 -4.39
C TYR A 94 5.22 1.86 -4.39
N TRP A 95 5.15 2.44 -3.19
CA TRP A 95 5.52 3.82 -2.94
C TRP A 95 5.95 3.99 -1.49
N LEU A 96 6.78 4.99 -1.25
CA LEU A 96 7.33 5.33 0.06
C LEU A 96 7.07 6.80 0.37
N ASP A 97 6.94 7.09 1.66
CA ASP A 97 6.99 8.42 2.24
C ASP A 97 8.24 9.16 1.75
N ALA A 98 8.10 10.40 1.30
CA ALA A 98 9.22 11.18 0.77
C ALA A 98 10.33 11.41 1.81
N ALA A 99 9.97 11.41 3.10
CA ALA A 99 10.92 11.54 4.20
C ALA A 99 11.74 10.27 4.49
N HIS A 100 11.36 9.14 3.89
CA HIS A 100 11.97 7.82 4.10
C HIS A 100 12.51 7.21 2.79
N GLN A 101 12.86 8.06 1.81
CA GLN A 101 13.55 7.67 0.57
C GLN A 101 15.06 7.67 0.68
#